data_AF-A0A3D3M714-F1
#
_entry.id   AF-A0A3D3M714-F1
#
_cell.length_a   1.000
_cell.length_b   1.000
_cell.length_c   1.000
_cell.angle_alpha   90.00
_cell.angle_beta   90.00
_cell.angle_gamma   90.00
#
_symmetry.space_group_name_H-M   'P 1'
#
loop_
_entity.id
_entity.type
_entity.pdbx_description
1 polymer ?
#
loop_
_entity_poly.entity_id
_entity_poly.type
_entity_poly.pdbx_seq_one_letter_code
_entity_poly.pdbx_strand_id
1 'polypeptide(L)' 'MMRAWPPDVGERLPIEAFVHSDISIYEHSGLADARYIQRDYLEHAGRYLPLLKIDLNAAEGRLFSYDPEEQGLR' A
#
# COMPACT_ATOMS: atom_id res chain seq x y z
N MET A 1 -15.55 1.11 10.80
CA MET A 1 -14.17 0.61 11.05
C MET A 1 -14.04 -0.74 10.37
N MET A 2 -13.00 -0.98 9.56
CA MET A 2 -12.75 -2.32 9.01
C MET A 2 -12.22 -3.25 10.10
N ARG A 3 -12.58 -4.53 10.04
CA ARG A 3 -12.07 -5.56 10.96
C ARG A 3 -10.67 -5.96 10.49
N ALA A 4 -9.74 -6.10 11.43
CA ALA A 4 -8.42 -6.65 11.15
C ALA A 4 -8.53 -8.08 10.59
N TRP A 5 -7.60 -8.46 9.71
CA TRP A 5 -7.45 -9.85 9.31
C TRP A 5 -7.08 -10.73 10.51
N PRO A 6 -7.51 -12.00 10.55
CA PRO A 6 -6.99 -12.95 11.52
C PRO A 6 -5.46 -13.09 11.39
N PRO A 7 -4.75 -13.46 12.47
CA PRO A 7 -3.33 -13.80 12.37
C PRO A 7 -3.11 -14.97 11.39
N ASP A 8 -1.91 -15.04 10.81
CA ASP A 8 -1.45 -16.15 9.95
C ASP A 8 -2.30 -16.38 8.67
N VAL A 9 -3.03 -15.38 8.20
CA VAL A 9 -3.71 -15.41 6.88
C VAL A 9 -2.93 -14.65 5.81
N GLY A 10 -1.90 -13.89 6.18
CA GLY A 10 -1.20 -12.94 5.31
C GLY A 10 -0.78 -13.55 3.97
N GLU A 11 -0.10 -14.69 3.98
CA GLU A 11 0.36 -15.42 2.79
C GLU A 11 -0.78 -15.92 1.88
N ARG A 12 -1.98 -16.10 2.43
CA ARG A 12 -3.17 -16.61 1.71
C ARG A 12 -4.07 -15.49 1.17
N LEU A 13 -3.77 -14.24 1.48
CA LEU A 13 -4.54 -13.11 0.97
C LEU A 13 -4.28 -12.94 -0.54
N PRO A 14 -5.34 -12.86 -1.38
CA PRO A 14 -5.21 -12.65 -2.82
C PRO A 14 -4.92 -11.17 -3.12
N ILE A 15 -3.85 -10.63 -2.55
CA ILE A 15 -3.40 -9.25 -2.73
C ILE A 15 -2.02 -9.24 -3.38
N GLU A 16 -1.80 -8.28 -4.26
CA GLU A 16 -0.58 -8.17 -5.07
C GLU A 16 0.15 -6.84 -4.89
N ALA A 17 -0.49 -5.85 -4.27
CA ALA A 17 0.11 -4.55 -3.96
C ALA A 17 -0.69 -3.82 -2.88
N PHE A 18 -0.04 -2.87 -2.21
CA PHE A 18 -0.72 -1.80 -1.48
C PHE A 18 -0.76 -0.54 -2.33
N VAL A 19 -1.82 0.24 -2.19
CA VAL A 19 -2.04 1.44 -2.99
C VAL A 19 -2.23 2.65 -2.09
N HIS A 20 -1.55 3.75 -2.41
CA HIS A 20 -1.73 5.05 -1.74
C HIS A 20 -2.02 6.14 -2.77
N SER A 21 -2.62 7.25 -2.32
CA SER A 21 -3.01 8.39 -3.13
C SER A 21 -2.64 9.69 -2.41
N ASP A 22 -2.16 10.68 -3.15
CA ASP A 22 -1.98 12.05 -2.65
C ASP A 22 -3.31 12.82 -2.59
N ILE A 23 -4.34 12.34 -3.31
CA ILE A 23 -5.68 12.90 -3.29
C ILE A 23 -6.38 12.37 -2.03
N SER A 24 -6.55 13.22 -1.03
CA SER A 24 -7.19 12.91 0.24
C SER A 24 -8.07 14.09 0.70
N ILE A 25 -9.18 13.78 1.38
CA ILE A 25 -10.02 14.79 2.06
C ILE A 25 -9.42 15.24 3.40
N TYR A 26 -8.40 14.52 3.90
CA TYR A 26 -7.67 14.81 5.14
C TYR A 26 -6.23 15.21 4.82
N GLU A 27 -5.65 16.14 5.58
CA GLU A 27 -4.27 16.65 5.40
C GLU A 27 -3.15 15.61 5.66
N HIS A 28 -3.49 14.34 5.90
CA HIS A 28 -2.51 13.29 6.17
C HIS A 28 -1.88 12.75 4.87
N SER A 29 -0.59 12.42 4.97
CA SER A 29 0.16 11.78 3.88
C SER A 29 -0.19 10.29 3.81
N GLY A 30 -0.95 9.90 2.78
CA GLY A 30 -1.28 8.49 2.53
C GLY A 30 -0.03 7.60 2.37
N LEU A 31 1.09 8.17 1.93
CA LEU A 31 2.37 7.47 1.79
C LEU A 31 2.92 6.97 3.14
N ALA A 32 2.81 7.76 4.21
CA ALA A 32 3.35 7.38 5.52
C ALA A 32 2.61 6.15 6.09
N ASP A 33 1.28 6.17 6.04
CA ASP A 33 0.44 5.05 6.50
C ASP A 33 0.63 3.82 5.62
N ALA A 34 0.75 4.01 4.30
CA ALA A 34 0.94 2.91 3.38
C ALA A 34 2.29 2.22 3.56
N ARG A 35 3.37 2.97 3.84
CA ARG A 35 4.67 2.40 4.22
C ARG A 35 4.59 1.62 5.52
N TYR A 36 3.87 2.13 6.51
CA TYR A 36 3.65 1.42 7.77
C TYR A 36 2.95 0.07 7.54
N ILE A 37 1.87 0.06 6.74
CA ILE A 37 1.13 -1.17 6.41
C ILE A 37 1.97 -2.14 5.59
N GLN A 38 2.73 -1.66 4.60
CA GLN A 38 3.62 -2.50 3.78
C GLN A 38 4.65 -3.23 4.66
N ARG A 39 5.28 -2.51 5.59
CA ARG A 39 6.26 -3.08 6.51
C ARG A 39 5.62 -4.08 7.47
N ASP A 40 4.49 -3.72 8.08
CA ASP A 40 3.75 -4.60 8.99
C ASP A 40 3.35 -5.91 8.31
N TYR A 41 2.87 -5.83 7.06
CA TYR A 41 2.56 -7.01 6.27
C TYR A 41 3.80 -7.86 5.99
N LEU A 42 4.93 -7.25 5.62
CA LEU A 42 6.18 -7.98 5.38
C LEU A 42 6.66 -8.70 6.65
N GLU A 43 6.58 -8.04 7.81
CA GLU A 43 7.01 -8.60 9.09
C GLU A 43 6.15 -9.80 9.53
N HIS A 44 4.84 -9.77 9.27
CA HIS A 44 3.92 -10.83 9.71
C HIS A 44 3.68 -11.92 8.67
N ALA A 45 3.72 -11.58 7.38
CA ALA A 45 3.41 -12.51 6.29
C ALA A 45 4.65 -13.01 5.53
N GLY A 46 5.84 -12.46 5.79
CA GLY A 46 7.09 -12.87 5.14
C GLY A 46 7.13 -12.64 3.62
N ARG A 47 6.12 -11.98 3.04
CA ARG A 47 5.96 -11.77 1.61
C ARG A 47 6.04 -10.29 1.29
N TYR A 48 6.93 -9.94 0.36
CA TYR A 48 7.01 -8.59 -0.17
C TYR A 48 5.81 -8.29 -1.07
N LEU A 49 5.18 -7.14 -0.84
CA LEU A 49 4.18 -6.53 -1.70
C LEU A 49 4.61 -5.10 -2.05
N PRO A 50 4.60 -4.69 -3.32
CA PRO A 50 4.96 -3.34 -3.71
C PRO A 50 3.92 -2.32 -3.23
N LEU A 51 4.41 -1.10 -2.96
CA LEU A 51 3.60 0.09 -2.83
C LEU A 51 3.43 0.73 -4.22
N LEU A 52 2.19 0.96 -4.63
CA LEU A 52 1.84 1.69 -5.84
C LEU A 52 1.18 3.02 -5.47
N LYS A 53 1.50 4.07 -6.21
CA LYS A 53 0.77 5.32 -6.17
C LYS A 53 -0.38 5.28 -7.16
N ILE A 54 -1.55 5.73 -6.75
CA ILE A 54 -2.71 5.94 -7.63
C ILE A 54 -2.99 7.43 -7.80
N ASP A 55 -3.15 7.87 -9.05
CA ASP A 55 -3.63 9.21 -9.40
C ASP A 55 -4.90 9.09 -10.24
N LEU A 56 -6.04 9.27 -9.59
CA LEU A 56 -7.37 9.16 -10.20
C LEU A 56 -7.65 10.27 -11.23
N ASN A 57 -6.84 11.33 -11.27
CA ASN A 57 -6.95 12.41 -12.26
C ASN A 57 -5.99 12.22 -13.45
N ALA A 58 -5.15 11.18 -13.42
CA ALA A 58 -4.20 10.90 -14.50
C ALA A 58 -4.94 10.51 -15.79
N ALA A 59 -4.31 10.79 -16.94
CA ALA A 59 -4.82 10.33 -18.23
C ALA A 59 -4.86 8.80 -18.29
N GLU A 60 -5.68 8.27 -19.21
CA GLU A 60 -5.82 6.83 -19.44
C GLU A 60 -4.46 6.12 -19.55
N GLY A 61 -4.34 4.99 -18.87
CA GLY A 61 -3.11 4.19 -18.81
C GLY A 61 -2.03 4.69 -17.84
N ARG A 62 -2.26 5.79 -17.11
CA ARG A 62 -1.28 6.34 -16.13
C ARG A 62 -1.79 6.37 -14.69
N LEU A 63 -2.83 5.60 -14.41
CA LEU A 63 -3.51 5.56 -13.12
C LEU A 63 -2.60 5.09 -11.98
N PHE A 64 -1.70 4.13 -12.25
CA PHE A 64 -0.78 3.57 -11.27
C PHE A 64 0.67 3.85 -11.65
N SER A 65 1.49 4.19 -10.66
CA SER A 65 2.94 4.33 -10.80
C SER A 65 3.68 3.63 -9.66
N TYR A 66 4.88 3.15 -9.96
CA TYR A 66 5.79 2.55 -8.99
C TYR A 66 7.03 3.43 -8.83
N ASP A 67 7.36 3.77 -7.58
CA ASP A 67 8.58 4.50 -7.21
C ASP A 67 9.33 3.69 -6.11
N PRO A 68 10.58 3.26 -6.35
CA PRO A 68 11.42 2.62 -5.34
C PRO A 68 11.61 3.43 -4.06
N GLU A 69 11.65 4.77 -4.15
CA GLU A 69 11.84 5.64 -2.98
C GLU A 69 10.58 5.72 -2.11
N GLU A 70 9.40 5.40 -2.65
CA GLU A 70 8.15 5.35 -1.90
C GLU A 70 8.01 4.07 -1.03
N GLN A 71 8.83 3.04 -1.26
CA GLN A 71 8.73 1.76 -0.54
C GLN A 71 9.16 1.89 0.94
N GLY A 72 8.40 1.31 1.85
CA GLY A 72 8.63 1.27 3.30
C GLY A 72 9.51 0.11 3.77
N LEU A 73 10.61 -0.18 3.06
CA LEU A 73 11.47 -1.35 3.31
C LEU A 73 12.68 -1.08 4.23
N ARG A 74 12.80 0.12 4.78
CA ARG A 74 13.92 0.55 5.64
C ARG A 74 13.45 0.90 7.05
#